data_AF-A0A224XY44-F1
#
_entry.id   AF-A0A224XY44-F1
#
_cell.length_a   1.000
_cell.length_b   1.000
_cell.length_c   1.000
_cell.angle_alpha   90.00
_cell.angle_beta   90.00
_cell.angle_gamma   90.00
#
_symmetry.space_group_name_H-M   'P 1'
#
loop_
_entity.id
_entity.type
_entity.pdbx_description
1 polymer ?
#
loop_
_entity_poly.entity_id
_entity_poly.type
_entity_poly.pdbx_seq_one_letter_code
_entity_poly.pdbx_strand_id
1 'polypeptide(L)'
;MLLLGLFLCTAVSALLTAQPTVVTCAAVRLGAGLAYTIVFSTLLVKCVFLISLNGGVYLPAPYQALLLFFAVLIQLAIGIQWLINSPPKIVQIGGVVVCQTPYHHILLSLVYSVFLIAVVAVLALKSRGIRDNYREATFIGLATACVIPVWLGWALCGLVVLDRNRDACLAFGLSGS
;
A
#
# COMPACT_ATOMS: atom_id res chain seq x y z
N MET A 1 1.56 -2.30 14.18
CA MET A 1 0.85 -1.94 12.94
C MET A 1 1.50 -2.53 11.68
N LEU A 2 2.83 -2.68 11.61
CA LEU A 2 3.48 -3.32 10.45
C LEU A 2 3.01 -4.77 10.20
N LEU A 3 2.96 -5.61 11.24
CA LEU A 3 2.42 -6.99 11.14
C LEU A 3 0.95 -7.03 10.71
N LEU A 4 0.14 -6.07 11.17
CA LEU A 4 -1.25 -5.94 10.74
C LEU A 4 -1.33 -5.57 9.26
N GLY A 5 -0.49 -4.66 8.79
CA GLY A 5 -0.38 -4.29 7.37
C GLY A 5 0.00 -5.49 6.50
N LEU A 6 1.01 -6.26 6.91
CA LEU A 6 1.43 -7.48 6.19
C LEU A 6 0.34 -8.56 6.18
N PHE A 7 -0.34 -8.77 7.31
CA PHE A 7 -1.49 -9.68 7.38
C PHE A 7 -2.63 -9.23 6.46
N LEU A 8 -2.87 -7.92 6.34
CA LEU A 8 -3.85 -7.38 5.40
C LEU A 8 -3.42 -7.58 3.94
N CYS A 9 -2.13 -7.41 3.60
CA CYS A 9 -1.64 -7.70 2.25
C CYS A 9 -1.91 -9.16 1.84
N THR A 10 -1.63 -10.11 2.74
CA THR A 10 -1.85 -11.53 2.48
C THR A 10 -3.35 -11.87 2.47
N ALA A 11 -4.15 -11.27 3.35
CA ALA A 11 -5.61 -11.45 3.36
C ALA A 11 -6.27 -10.92 2.08
N VAL A 12 -5.86 -9.76 1.58
CA VAL A 12 -6.37 -9.19 0.32
C VAL A 12 -5.96 -10.04 -0.87
N SER A 13 -4.73 -10.57 -0.86
CA SER A 13 -4.26 -11.53 -1.87
C SER A 13 -5.10 -12.81 -1.87
N ALA A 14 -5.50 -13.32 -0.70
CA ALA A 14 -6.38 -14.49 -0.60
C ALA A 14 -7.81 -14.20 -1.09
N LEU A 15 -8.33 -12.98 -0.86
CA LEU A 15 -9.64 -12.55 -1.34
C LEU A 15 -9.73 -12.51 -2.87
N LEU A 16 -8.62 -12.27 -3.57
CA LEU A 16 -8.56 -12.33 -5.03
C LEU A 16 -8.79 -13.75 -5.59
N THR A 17 -8.53 -14.78 -4.79
CA THR A 17 -8.79 -16.20 -5.15
C THR A 17 -10.22 -16.62 -4.83
N ALA A 18 -10.94 -15.85 -4.02
CA ALA A 18 -12.32 -16.15 -3.65
C ALA A 18 -13.31 -15.87 -4.80
N GLN A 19 -14.50 -16.45 -4.72
CA GLN A 19 -15.59 -16.19 -5.67
C GLN A 19 -15.90 -14.68 -5.73
N PRO A 20 -15.84 -14.04 -6.91
CA PRO A 20 -16.00 -12.60 -7.00
C PRO A 20 -17.47 -12.20 -6.79
N THR A 21 -17.68 -11.37 -5.78
CA THR A 21 -18.94 -10.73 -5.41
C THR A 21 -18.72 -9.22 -5.35
N VAL A 22 -19.80 -8.44 -5.30
CA VAL A 22 -19.73 -6.97 -5.23
C VAL A 22 -18.93 -6.55 -4.00
N VAL A 23 -19.12 -7.28 -2.89
CA VAL A 23 -18.45 -7.06 -1.61
C VAL A 23 -16.97 -7.41 -1.69
N THR A 24 -16.60 -8.55 -2.29
CA THR A 24 -15.18 -8.92 -2.42
C THR A 24 -14.44 -7.98 -3.36
N CYS A 25 -15.06 -7.55 -4.48
CA CYS A 25 -14.47 -6.56 -5.38
C CYS A 25 -14.22 -5.21 -4.66
N ALA A 26 -15.18 -4.76 -3.84
CA ALA A 26 -15.03 -3.57 -3.01
C ALA A 26 -13.90 -3.74 -1.98
N ALA A 27 -13.88 -4.87 -1.29
CA ALA A 27 -12.92 -5.20 -0.25
C ALA A 27 -11.49 -5.29 -0.81
N VAL A 28 -11.29 -5.87 -1.99
CA VAL A 28 -9.97 -5.91 -2.64
C VAL A 28 -9.49 -4.52 -3.02
N ARG A 29 -10.37 -3.68 -3.61
CA ARG A 29 -10.00 -2.29 -3.99
C ARG A 29 -9.61 -1.44 -2.80
N LEU A 30 -10.42 -1.46 -1.73
CA LEU A 30 -10.12 -0.71 -0.50
C LEU A 30 -8.94 -1.31 0.26
N GLY A 31 -8.93 -2.64 0.39
CA GLY A 31 -7.94 -3.40 1.15
C GLY A 31 -6.53 -3.24 0.58
N ALA A 32 -6.37 -3.25 -0.75
CA ALA A 32 -5.06 -3.08 -1.38
C ALA A 32 -4.41 -1.75 -0.98
N GLY A 33 -5.12 -0.63 -1.11
CA GLY A 33 -4.59 0.68 -0.72
C GLY A 33 -4.36 0.82 0.78
N LEU A 34 -5.29 0.32 1.60
CA LEU A 34 -5.18 0.37 3.06
C LEU A 34 -3.99 -0.46 3.57
N ALA A 35 -3.76 -1.65 3.02
CA ALA A 35 -2.65 -2.50 3.43
C ALA A 35 -1.30 -1.82 3.17
N TYR A 36 -1.08 -1.30 1.96
CA TYR A 36 0.12 -0.51 1.63
C TYR A 36 0.28 0.70 2.54
N THR A 37 -0.81 1.45 2.76
CA THR A 37 -0.78 2.65 3.59
C THR A 37 -0.42 2.34 5.04
N ILE A 38 -0.93 1.25 5.62
CA ILE A 38 -0.59 0.84 7.00
C ILE A 38 0.90 0.49 7.11
N VAL A 39 1.44 -0.26 6.14
CA VAL A 39 2.87 -0.63 6.11
C VAL A 39 3.75 0.61 6.01
N PHE A 40 3.54 1.43 4.99
CA PHE A 40 4.40 2.60 4.73
C PHE A 40 4.20 3.73 5.73
N SER A 41 2.99 3.91 6.28
CA SER A 41 2.79 4.88 7.38
C SER A 41 3.48 4.44 8.66
N THR A 42 3.54 3.13 8.95
CA THR A 42 4.31 2.62 10.09
C THR A 42 5.80 2.88 9.92
N LEU A 43 6.34 2.64 8.70
CA LEU A 43 7.74 2.94 8.37
C LEU A 43 8.03 4.45 8.44
N LEU A 44 7.11 5.28 7.94
CA LEU A 44 7.21 6.74 8.00
C LEU A 44 7.33 7.22 9.46
N VAL A 45 6.42 6.79 10.33
CA VAL A 45 6.44 7.16 11.76
C VAL A 45 7.73 6.73 12.43
N LYS A 46 8.24 5.52 12.12
CA LYS A 46 9.55 5.06 12.59
C LYS A 46 10.68 5.96 12.09
N CYS A 47 10.73 6.31 10.81
CA CYS A 47 11.75 7.21 10.28
C CYS A 47 11.71 8.59 10.96
N VAL A 48 10.51 9.16 11.13
CA VAL A 48 10.33 10.45 11.81
C VAL A 48 10.80 10.38 13.26
N PHE A 49 10.46 9.30 13.98
CA PHE A 49 10.93 9.07 15.35
C PHE A 49 12.45 9.01 15.45
N LEU A 50 13.11 8.25 14.56
CA LEU A 50 14.58 8.13 14.55
C LEU A 50 15.26 9.47 14.26
N ILE A 51 14.73 10.25 13.32
CA ILE A 51 15.25 11.58 13.00
C ILE A 51 15.05 12.55 14.18
N SER A 52 13.87 12.53 14.82
CA SER A 52 13.55 13.37 15.97
C SER A 52 14.47 13.07 17.16
N LEU A 53 14.71 11.78 17.43
CA LEU A 53 15.58 11.32 18.51
C LEU A 53 17.03 11.82 18.33
N ASN A 54 17.55 11.77 17.10
CA ASN A 54 18.87 12.33 16.78
C ASN A 54 18.92 13.87 16.91
N GLY A 55 17.79 14.55 16.70
CA GLY A 55 17.66 15.99 16.93
C GLY A 55 17.51 16.38 18.41
N GLY A 56 17.57 15.43 19.34
CA GLY A 56 17.38 15.66 20.77
C GLY A 56 15.93 15.86 21.20
N VAL A 57 14.96 15.67 20.30
CA VAL A 57 13.53 15.84 20.58
C VAL A 57 12.87 14.47 20.60
N TYR A 58 12.34 14.07 21.75
CA TYR A 58 11.56 12.84 21.86
C TYR A 58 10.16 13.06 21.30
N LEU A 59 9.76 12.26 20.30
CA LEU A 59 8.39 12.27 19.77
C LEU A 59 7.50 11.33 20.61
N PRO A 60 6.56 11.86 21.41
CA PRO A 60 5.74 11.04 22.29
C PRO A 60 4.86 10.06 21.50
N ALA A 61 4.58 8.90 22.11
CA ALA A 61 3.69 7.88 21.56
C ALA A 61 2.34 8.40 20.99
N PRO A 62 1.62 9.37 21.62
CA PRO A 62 0.36 9.88 21.06
C PRO A 62 0.55 10.58 19.70
N TYR A 63 1.66 11.29 19.48
CA TYR A 63 1.92 11.94 18.19
C TYR A 63 2.23 10.92 17.09
N GLN A 64 2.95 9.84 17.43
CA GLN A 64 3.20 8.73 16.52
C GLN A 64 1.89 8.06 16.10
N ALA A 65 0.97 7.83 17.04
CA ALA A 65 -0.34 7.28 16.78
C ALA A 65 -1.21 8.23 15.93
N LEU A 66 -1.17 9.54 16.22
CA LEU A 66 -1.92 10.55 15.46
C LEU A 66 -1.46 10.63 14.00
N LEU A 67 -0.15 10.61 13.75
CA LEU A 67 0.41 10.59 12.39
C LEU A 67 -0.03 9.35 11.61
N LEU A 68 0.03 8.17 12.25
CA LEU A 68 -0.42 6.92 11.63
C LEU A 68 -1.92 6.93 11.33
N PHE A 69 -2.72 7.39 12.29
CA PHE A 69 -4.17 7.50 12.15
C PHE A 69 -4.56 8.43 10.99
N PHE A 70 -3.95 9.62 10.94
CA PHE A 70 -4.19 10.57 9.87
C PHE A 70 -3.79 10.02 8.50
N ALA A 71 -2.63 9.36 8.41
CA ALA A 71 -2.17 8.77 7.16
C ALA A 71 -3.10 7.66 6.65
N VAL A 72 -3.61 6.80 7.54
CA VAL A 72 -4.58 5.74 7.20
C VAL A 72 -5.95 6.34 6.82
N LEU A 73 -6.41 7.37 7.53
CA LEU A 73 -7.67 8.05 7.22
C LEU A 73 -7.67 8.68 5.82
N ILE A 74 -6.55 9.26 5.38
CA ILE A 74 -6.43 9.82 4.02
C ILE A 74 -6.68 8.72 2.98
N GLN A 75 -6.01 7.57 3.08
CA GLN A 75 -6.22 6.49 2.13
C GLN A 75 -7.64 5.93 2.20
N LEU A 76 -8.23 5.83 3.41
CA LEU A 76 -9.61 5.39 3.58
C LEU A 76 -10.58 6.34 2.87
N ALA A 77 -10.40 7.65 3.03
CA ALA A 77 -11.22 8.66 2.36
C ALA A 77 -11.09 8.59 0.83
N ILE A 78 -9.86 8.45 0.31
CA ILE A 78 -9.61 8.26 -1.13
C ILE A 78 -10.33 7.00 -1.63
N GLY A 79 -10.20 5.89 -0.90
CA GLY A 79 -10.84 4.62 -1.25
C GLY A 79 -12.36 4.71 -1.29
N ILE A 80 -12.97 5.30 -0.25
CA ILE A 80 -14.44 5.49 -0.17
C ILE A 80 -14.91 6.39 -1.32
N GLN A 81 -14.21 7.49 -1.59
CA GLN A 81 -14.55 8.39 -2.69
C GLN A 81 -14.54 7.67 -4.05
N TRP A 82 -13.54 6.82 -4.29
CA TRP A 82 -13.48 6.00 -5.51
C TRP A 82 -14.59 4.95 -5.60
N LEU A 83 -15.05 4.43 -4.46
CA LEU A 83 -16.14 3.46 -4.42
C LEU A 83 -17.50 4.12 -4.70
N ILE A 84 -17.72 5.34 -4.21
CA ILE A 84 -18.93 6.14 -4.46
C ILE A 84 -19.00 6.57 -5.93
N ASN A 85 -17.89 7.10 -6.47
CA ASN A 85 -17.86 7.59 -7.86
C ASN A 85 -17.89 6.46 -8.90
N SER A 86 -17.43 5.26 -8.53
CA SER A 86 -17.34 4.12 -9.44
C SER A 86 -17.65 2.82 -8.67
N PRO A 87 -18.94 2.51 -8.50
CA PRO A 87 -19.37 1.35 -7.73
C PRO A 87 -18.86 0.05 -8.38
N PRO A 88 -18.52 -0.96 -7.57
CA PRO A 88 -18.02 -2.23 -8.07
C PRO A 88 -19.12 -2.96 -8.83
N LYS A 89 -18.82 -3.35 -10.07
CA LYS A 89 -19.70 -4.15 -10.93
C LYS A 89 -19.05 -5.50 -11.19
N ILE A 90 -19.88 -6.50 -11.45
CA ILE A 90 -19.45 -7.85 -11.79
C ILE A 90 -19.92 -8.16 -13.21
N VAL A 91 -19.06 -8.76 -14.01
CA VAL A 91 -19.40 -9.25 -15.36
C VAL A 91 -19.06 -10.71 -15.51
N GLN A 92 -19.79 -11.40 -16.39
CA GLN A 92 -19.52 -12.77 -16.78
C GLN A 92 -18.77 -12.76 -18.11
N ILE A 93 -17.56 -13.30 -18.15
CA ILE A 93 -16.76 -13.43 -19.38
C ILE A 93 -16.43 -14.90 -19.55
N GLY A 94 -17.02 -15.54 -20.57
CA GLY A 94 -16.73 -16.94 -20.90
C GLY A 94 -17.06 -17.93 -19.78
N GLY A 95 -18.12 -17.68 -19.00
CA GLY A 95 -18.54 -18.52 -17.87
C GLY A 95 -17.79 -18.26 -16.55
N VAL A 96 -16.87 -17.29 -16.53
CA VAL A 96 -16.15 -16.86 -15.32
C VAL A 96 -16.65 -15.49 -14.88
N VAL A 97 -16.97 -15.39 -13.58
CA VAL A 97 -17.37 -14.16 -12.91
C VAL A 97 -16.11 -13.32 -12.67
N VAL A 98 -16.08 -12.03 -13.04
CA VAL A 98 -14.93 -11.13 -12.80
C VAL A 98 -15.39 -9.73 -12.36
N CYS A 99 -14.54 -9.03 -11.62
CA CYS A 99 -14.79 -7.64 -11.21
C CYS A 99 -14.56 -6.69 -12.41
N GLN A 100 -15.60 -5.98 -12.84
CA GLN A 100 -15.47 -4.95 -13.88
C GLN A 100 -15.00 -3.64 -13.25
N THR A 101 -13.69 -3.51 -13.06
CA THR A 101 -13.07 -2.26 -12.60
C THR A 101 -11.99 -1.78 -13.55
N PRO A 102 -12.11 -0.56 -14.09
CA PRO A 102 -11.06 0.01 -14.94
C PRO A 102 -9.73 0.13 -14.19
N TYR A 103 -8.66 -0.35 -14.81
CA TYR A 103 -7.33 -0.42 -14.20
C TYR A 103 -6.76 0.96 -13.82
N HIS A 104 -7.07 1.99 -14.62
CA HIS A 104 -6.67 3.36 -14.35
C HIS A 104 -7.27 3.90 -13.05
N HIS A 105 -8.50 3.52 -12.67
CA HIS A 105 -9.07 3.90 -11.37
C HIS A 105 -8.32 3.24 -10.21
N ILE A 106 -7.86 1.99 -10.39
CA ILE A 106 -7.05 1.28 -9.39
C ILE A 106 -5.71 1.99 -9.22
N LEU A 107 -4.99 2.29 -10.30
CA LEU A 107 -3.73 3.03 -10.24
C LEU A 107 -3.88 4.39 -9.58
N LEU A 108 -4.90 5.17 -9.98
CA LEU A 108 -5.15 6.49 -9.41
C LEU A 108 -5.50 6.43 -7.92
N SER A 109 -6.19 5.38 -7.46
CA SER A 109 -6.49 5.19 -6.03
C SER A 109 -5.25 4.88 -5.18
N LEU A 110 -4.13 4.48 -5.81
CA LEU A 110 -2.88 4.12 -5.15
C LEU A 110 -1.81 5.23 -5.24
N VAL A 111 -2.09 6.37 -5.88
CA VAL A 111 -1.15 7.49 -6.00
C VAL A 111 -0.68 7.98 -4.63
N TYR A 112 -1.56 8.04 -3.64
CA TYR A 112 -1.19 8.40 -2.27
C TYR A 112 -0.25 7.36 -1.63
N SER A 113 -0.46 6.06 -1.89
CA SER A 113 0.45 5.01 -1.43
C SER A 113 1.84 5.17 -2.05
N VAL A 114 1.94 5.49 -3.35
CA VAL A 114 3.23 5.78 -4.03
C VAL A 114 3.92 6.99 -3.42
N PHE A 115 3.16 8.06 -3.14
CA PHE A 115 3.68 9.22 -2.46
C PHE A 115 4.28 8.86 -1.09
N LEU A 116 3.59 8.04 -0.28
CA LEU A 116 4.12 7.57 1.00
C LEU A 116 5.41 6.74 0.82
N ILE A 117 5.47 5.85 -0.16
CA ILE A 117 6.68 5.06 -0.48
C ILE A 117 7.87 5.99 -0.77
N ALA A 118 7.66 7.02 -1.60
CA ALA A 118 8.70 7.97 -1.95
C ALA A 118 9.19 8.78 -0.74
N VAL A 119 8.28 9.26 0.11
CA VAL A 119 8.62 9.98 1.34
C VAL A 119 9.41 9.09 2.29
N VAL A 120 8.98 7.85 2.50
CA VAL A 120 9.71 6.87 3.34
C VAL A 120 11.10 6.60 2.78
N ALA A 121 11.24 6.43 1.46
CA ALA A 121 12.54 6.22 0.83
C ALA A 121 13.49 7.40 1.08
N VAL A 122 13.03 8.64 0.88
CA VAL A 122 13.83 9.85 1.13
C VAL A 122 14.23 9.97 2.61
N LEU A 123 13.30 9.73 3.54
CA LEU A 123 13.58 9.80 4.98
C LEU A 123 14.49 8.65 5.45
N ALA A 124 14.37 7.46 4.86
CA ALA A 124 15.27 6.35 5.10
C ALA A 124 16.69 6.67 4.64
N LEU A 125 16.86 7.29 3.46
CA LEU A 125 18.16 7.76 2.99
C LEU A 125 18.74 8.85 3.90
N LYS A 126 17.92 9.79 4.35
CA LYS A 126 18.35 10.84 5.29
C LYS A 126 18.77 10.27 6.65
N SER A 127 18.01 9.29 7.17
CA SER A 127 18.31 8.66 8.46
C SER A 127 19.56 7.76 8.44
N ARG A 128 20.04 7.32 7.25
CA ARG A 128 21.37 6.68 7.12
C ARG A 128 22.54 7.62 7.48
N GLY A 129 22.34 8.93 7.55
CA GLY A 129 23.37 9.84 8.04
C GLY A 129 23.61 9.75 9.56
N ILE A 130 22.72 9.09 10.31
CA ILE A 130 22.73 9.07 11.78
C ILE A 130 23.48 7.83 12.27
N ARG A 131 24.65 8.03 12.91
CA ARG A 131 25.59 6.96 13.27
C ARG A 131 25.03 6.00 14.34
N ASP A 132 24.27 6.51 15.30
CA ASP A 132 23.74 5.71 16.41
C ASP A 132 22.62 4.75 15.99
N ASN A 133 21.91 5.05 14.90
CA ASN A 133 20.76 4.27 14.43
C ASN A 133 20.86 3.83 12.96
N TYR A 134 22.07 3.86 12.41
CA TYR A 134 22.40 3.56 11.00
C TYR A 134 21.88 2.21 10.52
N ARG A 135 21.99 1.17 11.35
CA ARG A 135 21.60 -0.20 10.97
C ARG A 135 20.10 -0.28 10.72
N GLU A 136 19.29 0.29 11.62
CA GLU A 136 17.83 0.28 11.50
C GLU A 136 17.35 1.11 10.30
N ALA A 137 17.90 2.31 10.11
CA ALA A 137 17.62 3.14 8.94
C ALA A 137 18.00 2.45 7.62
N THR A 138 19.12 1.72 7.62
CA THR A 138 19.59 0.97 6.45
C THR A 138 18.62 -0.16 6.09
N PHE A 139 18.13 -0.93 7.07
CA PHE A 139 17.14 -1.99 6.84
C PHE A 139 15.81 -1.44 6.31
N ILE A 140 15.30 -0.34 6.87
CA ILE A 140 14.08 0.31 6.38
C ILE A 140 14.26 0.80 4.93
N GLY A 141 15.40 1.42 4.65
CA GLY A 141 15.72 1.90 3.31
C GLY A 141 15.88 0.76 2.30
N LEU A 142 16.53 -0.35 2.69
CA LEU A 142 16.69 -1.52 1.84
C LEU A 142 15.34 -2.19 1.56
N ALA A 143 14.51 -2.38 2.58
CA ALA A 143 13.17 -2.93 2.42
C ALA A 143 12.32 -2.07 1.47
N THR A 144 12.33 -0.74 1.67
CA THR A 144 11.61 0.20 0.80
C THR A 144 12.14 0.16 -0.64
N ALA A 145 13.46 0.08 -0.82
CA ALA A 145 14.10 -0.03 -2.13
C ALA A 145 13.75 -1.33 -2.86
N CYS A 146 13.52 -2.43 -2.16
CA CYS A 146 13.06 -3.69 -2.74
C CYS A 146 11.58 -3.65 -3.16
N VAL A 147 10.72 -2.93 -2.43
CA VAL A 147 9.28 -2.86 -2.76
C VAL A 147 9.00 -1.98 -3.97
N ILE A 148 9.77 -0.90 -4.19
CA ILE A 148 9.60 0.01 -5.35
C ILE A 148 9.59 -0.74 -6.70
N PRO A 149 10.58 -1.59 -7.05
CA PRO A 149 10.58 -2.31 -8.32
C PRO A 149 9.47 -3.36 -8.40
N VAL A 150 9.09 -3.99 -7.28
CA VAL A 150 7.94 -4.91 -7.24
C VAL A 150 6.67 -4.16 -7.60
N TRP A 151 6.46 -2.97 -6.99
CA TRP A 151 5.31 -2.12 -7.25
C TRP A 151 5.25 -1.67 -8.70
N LEU A 152 6.36 -1.15 -9.23
CA LEU A 152 6.46 -0.75 -10.63
C LEU A 152 6.24 -1.92 -11.58
N GLY A 153 6.78 -3.10 -11.26
CA GLY A 153 6.65 -4.30 -12.08
C GLY A 153 5.20 -4.71 -12.27
N TRP A 154 4.43 -4.82 -11.19
CA TRP A 154 3.02 -5.20 -11.32
C TRP A 154 2.15 -4.06 -11.90
N ALA A 155 2.47 -2.79 -11.60
CA ALA A 155 1.77 -1.64 -12.14
C ALA A 155 1.93 -1.52 -13.68
N LEU A 156 3.16 -1.73 -14.18
CA LEU A 156 3.46 -1.71 -15.61
C LEU A 156 2.90 -2.94 -16.31
N CYS A 157 3.03 -4.14 -15.72
CA CYS A 157 2.43 -5.35 -16.27
C CYS A 157 0.91 -5.20 -16.41
N GLY A 158 0.21 -4.64 -15.43
CA GLY A 158 -1.24 -4.45 -15.52
C GLY A 158 -1.69 -3.44 -16.59
N LEU A 159 -0.82 -2.50 -17.00
CA LEU A 159 -1.08 -1.61 -18.14
C LEU A 159 -0.92 -2.30 -19.50
N VAL A 160 0.02 -3.24 -19.61
CA VAL A 160 0.37 -3.93 -20.87
C VAL A 160 -0.52 -5.16 -21.12
N VAL A 161 -0.95 -5.83 -20.05
CA VAL A 161 -1.65 -7.11 -20.11
C VAL A 161 -3.15 -6.95 -20.39
N LEU A 162 -3.73 -7.92 -21.12
CA LEU A 162 -5.17 -8.04 -21.38
C LEU A 162 -5.99 -8.05 -20.07
N ASP A 163 -7.20 -7.50 -20.13
CA ASP A 163 -8.11 -7.33 -18.97
C ASP A 163 -8.26 -8.61 -18.12
N ARG A 164 -8.25 -9.79 -18.73
CA ARG A 164 -8.43 -11.09 -18.07
C ARG A 164 -7.30 -11.48 -17.10
N ASN A 165 -6.08 -10.99 -17.30
CA ASN A 165 -4.91 -11.39 -16.50
C ASN A 165 -4.48 -10.31 -15.50
N ARG A 166 -5.19 -9.18 -15.42
CA ARG A 166 -4.83 -8.06 -14.54
C ARG A 166 -4.97 -8.40 -13.05
N ASP A 167 -5.95 -9.23 -12.69
CA ASP A 167 -6.16 -9.66 -11.30
C ASP A 167 -4.99 -10.52 -10.80
N ALA A 168 -4.38 -11.32 -11.68
CA ALA A 168 -3.18 -12.10 -11.37
C ALA A 168 -1.96 -11.19 -11.14
N CYS A 169 -1.81 -10.12 -11.92
CA CYS A 169 -0.76 -9.12 -11.70
C CYS A 169 -0.92 -8.42 -10.35
N LEU A 170 -2.15 -8.03 -9.98
CA LEU A 170 -2.45 -7.42 -8.69
C LEU A 170 -2.18 -8.37 -7.51
N ALA A 171 -2.60 -9.63 -7.61
CA ALA A 171 -2.34 -10.65 -6.60
C ALA A 171 -0.84 -10.93 -6.41
N PHE A 172 -0.09 -11.01 -7.51
CA PHE A 172 1.36 -11.15 -7.46
C PHE A 172 2.03 -9.94 -6.81
N GLY A 173 1.56 -8.74 -7.14
CA GLY A 173 2.06 -7.49 -6.55
C GLY A 173 1.86 -7.42 -5.04
N LEU A 174 0.66 -7.76 -4.56
CA LEU A 174 0.29 -7.72 -3.15
C LEU A 174 0.94 -8.84 -2.31
N SER A 175 1.25 -9.98 -2.91
CA SER A 175 1.94 -11.09 -2.23
C SER A 175 3.46 -10.90 -2.20
N GLY A 176 4.03 -10.21 -3.19
CA GLY A 176 5.47 -9.96 -3.29
C GLY A 176 5.98 -8.71 -2.57
N SER A 177 5.08 -7.89 -2.01
CA SER A 177 5.39 -6.61 -1.34
C SER A 177 5.20 -6.64 0.16
#